data_AF-A0A519NTK7-F1
#
_entry.id   AF-A0A519NTK7-F1
#
_cell.length_a   1.000
_cell.length_b   1.000
_cell.length_c   1.000
_cell.angle_alpha   90.00
_cell.angle_beta   90.00
_cell.angle_gamma   90.00
#
_symmetry.space_group_name_H-M   'P 1'
#
loop_
_entity.id
_entity.type
_entity.pdbx_description
1 polymer ?
#
loop_
_entity_poly.entity_id
_entity_poly.type
_entity_poly.pdbx_seq_one_letter_code
_entity_poly.pdbx_strand_id
1 'polypeptide(L)'
;NAAAAITDLYTRKGYFLARAYLPAQDVSAGIVTITVVEGRYGEQTVRNGSRLNDGVAAALLDRPALQAGQVIAIAPLERSLLLLADTPGVIVRSTLSPGSAPGTSDLTVDLADGPRVSGSLEADNVGDRYTGRYRFGGSINLNNPTGAGDLASLRLLASGHGLAYGRAAYQRPFGESTVGVAYSHIDYALGREFSALDAGGSADILGVFASYPILRSRRANITLFGAFDHKWLRDDIDLVSQSARKTIDAASIGVRGEAVDDFGRGGITAWSVIWTAGVLDIRSPLERAADAGTADSHGGFGKLQYSLARTQNLVGPLSLYGALRGQIATANLDSTEKMELGGAYAVRAYP
;
A
#
# COMPACT_ATOMS: atom_id res chain seq x y z
N ASN A 1 -12.92 -38.82 -17.90
CA ASN A 1 -14.11 -38.16 -18.50
C ASN A 1 -13.64 -36.86 -19.17
N ALA A 2 -13.74 -36.75 -20.50
CA ALA A 2 -13.21 -35.60 -21.26
C ALA A 2 -13.95 -34.28 -20.94
N ALA A 3 -15.27 -34.31 -20.75
CA ALA A 3 -16.06 -33.13 -20.40
C ALA A 3 -15.66 -32.57 -19.02
N ALA A 4 -15.39 -33.44 -18.05
CA ALA A 4 -14.86 -33.02 -16.75
C ALA A 4 -13.50 -32.32 -16.90
N ALA A 5 -12.57 -32.90 -17.69
CA ALA A 5 -11.26 -32.30 -17.92
C ALA A 5 -11.33 -30.91 -18.59
N ILE A 6 -12.28 -30.71 -19.51
CA ILE A 6 -12.55 -29.40 -20.13
C ILE A 6 -13.10 -28.42 -19.09
N THR A 7 -14.06 -28.85 -18.27
CA THR A 7 -14.62 -28.02 -17.17
C THR A 7 -13.53 -27.59 -16.19
N ASP A 8 -12.63 -28.50 -15.81
CA ASP A 8 -11.52 -28.20 -14.92
C ASP A 8 -10.51 -27.22 -15.55
N LEU A 9 -10.28 -27.33 -16.88
CA LEU A 9 -9.44 -26.38 -17.60
C LEU A 9 -10.02 -24.97 -17.55
N TYR A 10 -11.33 -24.83 -17.83
CA TYR A 10 -12.03 -23.54 -17.72
C TYR A 10 -11.95 -22.97 -16.30
N THR A 11 -12.20 -23.81 -15.30
CA THR A 11 -12.14 -23.42 -13.88
C THR A 11 -10.74 -22.92 -13.51
N ARG A 12 -9.67 -23.64 -13.88
CA ARG A 12 -8.27 -23.20 -13.66
C ARG A 12 -7.91 -21.92 -14.40
N LYS A 13 -8.58 -21.63 -15.52
CA LYS A 13 -8.43 -20.39 -16.28
C LYS A 13 -9.30 -19.23 -15.74
N GLY A 14 -10.06 -19.46 -14.67
CA GLY A 14 -10.86 -18.43 -13.99
C GLY A 14 -12.32 -18.36 -14.42
N TYR A 15 -12.80 -19.28 -15.25
CA TYR A 15 -14.18 -19.39 -15.71
C TYR A 15 -14.95 -20.42 -14.87
N PHE A 16 -15.13 -20.13 -13.59
CA PHE A 16 -15.64 -21.07 -12.60
C PHE A 16 -17.13 -21.44 -12.76
N LEU A 17 -17.87 -20.71 -13.59
CA LEU A 17 -19.26 -21.02 -13.94
C LEU A 17 -19.40 -21.76 -15.28
N ALA A 18 -18.29 -22.00 -16.00
CA ALA A 18 -18.34 -22.75 -17.25
C ALA A 18 -18.51 -24.25 -16.98
N ARG A 19 -19.32 -24.92 -17.80
CA ARG A 19 -19.48 -26.38 -17.77
C ARG A 19 -19.42 -26.96 -19.17
N ALA A 20 -18.62 -28.02 -19.32
CA ALA A 20 -18.65 -28.84 -20.51
C ALA A 20 -19.52 -30.07 -20.30
N TYR A 21 -20.33 -30.43 -21.29
CA TYR A 21 -21.18 -31.60 -21.27
C TYR A 21 -21.27 -32.26 -22.64
N LEU A 22 -21.69 -33.53 -22.65
CA LEU A 22 -21.93 -34.30 -23.86
C LEU A 22 -23.42 -34.23 -24.20
N PRO A 23 -23.85 -33.44 -25.21
CA PRO A 23 -25.23 -33.46 -25.64
C PRO A 23 -25.58 -34.81 -26.29
N ALA A 24 -26.87 -35.12 -26.35
CA ALA A 24 -27.37 -36.24 -27.15
C ALA A 24 -26.99 -36.02 -28.63
N GLN A 25 -26.31 -37.00 -29.22
CA GLN A 25 -25.80 -36.94 -30.59
C GLN A 25 -25.62 -38.34 -31.18
N ASP A 26 -25.65 -38.44 -32.50
CA ASP A 26 -25.24 -39.65 -33.20
C ASP A 26 -23.71 -39.69 -33.32
N VAL A 27 -23.12 -40.81 -32.88
CA VAL A 27 -21.66 -41.06 -32.90
C VAL A 27 -21.26 -42.07 -33.98
N SER A 28 -22.17 -42.41 -34.90
CA SER A 28 -21.95 -43.37 -35.99
C SER A 28 -20.72 -43.06 -36.86
N ALA A 29 -20.37 -41.77 -37.03
CA ALA A 29 -19.18 -41.31 -37.76
C ALA A 29 -17.87 -41.35 -36.93
N GLY A 30 -17.91 -41.81 -35.68
CA GLY A 30 -16.75 -41.82 -34.76
C GLY A 30 -16.34 -40.44 -34.23
N ILE A 31 -17.14 -39.41 -34.47
CA ILE A 31 -16.90 -38.03 -34.01
C ILE A 31 -17.74 -37.77 -32.76
N VAL A 32 -17.11 -37.23 -31.71
CA VAL A 32 -17.76 -36.87 -30.45
C VAL A 32 -17.67 -35.36 -30.25
N THR A 33 -18.81 -34.70 -30.17
CA THR A 33 -18.96 -33.25 -29.93
C THR A 33 -19.20 -33.00 -28.45
N ILE A 34 -18.32 -32.24 -27.79
CA ILE A 34 -18.52 -31.77 -26.42
C ILE A 34 -18.89 -30.29 -26.48
N THR A 35 -20.01 -29.92 -25.87
CA THR A 35 -20.47 -28.53 -25.79
C THR A 35 -20.01 -27.90 -24.49
N VAL A 36 -19.53 -26.65 -24.57
CA VAL A 36 -19.19 -25.84 -23.40
C VAL A 36 -20.18 -24.70 -23.27
N VAL A 37 -20.77 -24.55 -22.09
CA VAL A 37 -21.61 -23.41 -21.73
C VAL A 37 -20.84 -22.58 -20.71
N GLU A 38 -20.56 -21.34 -21.08
CA GLU A 38 -19.94 -20.35 -20.21
C GLU A 38 -21.01 -19.60 -19.45
N GLY A 39 -20.85 -19.45 -18.13
CA GLY A 39 -21.71 -18.58 -17.34
C GLY A 39 -21.54 -17.13 -17.76
N ARG A 40 -22.64 -16.44 -18.04
CA ARG A 40 -22.66 -15.03 -18.47
C ARG A 40 -23.40 -14.15 -17.46
N TYR A 41 -23.05 -12.87 -17.38
CA TYR A 41 -23.77 -11.92 -16.55
C TYR A 41 -25.21 -11.75 -17.04
N GLY A 42 -26.18 -11.87 -16.13
CA GLY A 42 -27.56 -11.45 -16.31
C GLY A 42 -27.75 -10.03 -15.79
N GLU A 43 -28.62 -9.87 -14.79
CA GLU A 43 -28.85 -8.60 -14.10
C GLU A 43 -27.73 -8.30 -13.09
N GLN A 44 -27.36 -7.03 -12.97
CA GLN A 44 -26.46 -6.54 -11.93
C GLN A 44 -27.21 -5.58 -11.01
N THR A 45 -27.25 -5.89 -9.72
CA THR A 45 -27.96 -5.10 -8.71
C THR A 45 -26.98 -4.65 -7.63
N VAL A 46 -26.97 -3.35 -7.32
CA VAL A 46 -26.24 -2.79 -6.18
C VAL A 46 -27.25 -2.37 -5.11
N ARG A 47 -27.14 -2.94 -3.91
CA ARG A 47 -27.97 -2.60 -2.75
C ARG A 47 -27.12 -1.82 -1.78
N ASN A 48 -27.17 -0.50 -1.88
CA ASN A 48 -26.35 0.37 -1.05
C ASN A 48 -27.07 0.76 0.25
N GLY A 49 -26.75 0.06 1.33
CA GLY A 49 -27.11 0.40 2.71
C GLY A 49 -25.98 1.09 3.47
N SER A 50 -24.99 1.65 2.76
CA SER A 50 -23.84 2.35 3.36
C SER A 50 -23.92 3.86 3.11
N ARG A 51 -23.03 4.62 3.74
CA ARG A 51 -22.83 6.06 3.47
C ARG A 51 -22.03 6.34 2.20
N LEU A 52 -21.52 5.31 1.51
CA LEU A 52 -20.82 5.50 0.25
C LEU A 52 -21.78 6.06 -0.80
N ASN A 53 -21.35 7.06 -1.55
CA ASN A 53 -22.11 7.58 -2.67
C ASN A 53 -22.29 6.51 -3.76
N ASP A 54 -23.51 6.35 -4.27
CA ASP A 54 -23.82 5.37 -5.31
C ASP A 54 -22.95 5.52 -6.56
N GLY A 55 -22.60 6.75 -6.94
CA GLY A 55 -21.73 7.01 -8.09
C GLY A 55 -20.31 6.49 -7.90
N VAL A 56 -19.78 6.48 -6.67
CA VAL A 56 -18.47 5.90 -6.37
C VAL A 56 -18.52 4.37 -6.47
N ALA A 57 -19.57 3.76 -5.90
CA ALA A 57 -19.78 2.32 -6.02
C ALA A 57 -19.98 1.89 -7.49
N ALA A 58 -20.81 2.63 -8.23
CA ALA A 58 -21.07 2.40 -9.64
C ALA A 58 -19.78 2.52 -10.46
N ALA A 59 -18.94 3.53 -10.23
CA ALA A 59 -17.69 3.68 -10.99
C ALA A 59 -16.70 2.50 -10.85
N LEU A 60 -16.74 1.77 -9.72
CA LEU A 60 -15.89 0.58 -9.50
C LEU A 60 -16.51 -0.71 -10.09
N LEU A 61 -17.83 -0.72 -10.29
CA LEU A 61 -18.60 -1.86 -10.78
C LEU A 61 -18.92 -1.77 -12.27
N ASP A 62 -19.02 -0.56 -12.82
CA ASP A 62 -19.33 -0.26 -14.22
C ASP A 62 -18.08 -0.47 -15.09
N ARG A 63 -17.78 -1.74 -15.36
CA ARG A 63 -16.69 -2.14 -16.24
C ARG A 63 -17.23 -2.93 -17.43
N PRO A 64 -16.62 -2.82 -18.61
CA PRO A 64 -17.01 -3.62 -19.78
C PRO A 64 -17.06 -5.13 -19.49
N ALA A 65 -16.14 -5.64 -18.66
CA ALA A 65 -16.06 -7.06 -18.33
C ALA A 65 -17.13 -7.56 -17.34
N LEU A 66 -17.92 -6.67 -16.73
CA LEU A 66 -19.01 -7.02 -15.80
C LEU A 66 -20.40 -6.77 -16.40
N GLN A 67 -20.48 -6.30 -17.65
CA GLN A 67 -21.75 -5.98 -18.30
C GLN A 67 -22.57 -7.25 -18.62
N ALA A 68 -23.89 -7.08 -18.69
CA ALA A 68 -24.80 -8.14 -19.10
C ALA A 68 -24.37 -8.80 -20.43
N GLY A 69 -24.49 -10.13 -20.49
CA GLY A 69 -24.10 -10.96 -21.62
C GLY A 69 -22.60 -11.30 -21.69
N GLN A 70 -21.75 -10.63 -20.92
CA GLN A 70 -20.32 -10.96 -20.86
C GLN A 70 -20.07 -12.23 -20.06
N VAL A 71 -19.01 -12.95 -20.40
CA VAL A 71 -18.61 -14.17 -19.68
C VAL A 71 -18.10 -13.81 -18.28
N ILE A 72 -18.60 -14.51 -17.27
CA ILE A 72 -18.18 -14.32 -15.89
C ILE A 72 -16.81 -14.96 -15.70
N ALA A 73 -15.80 -14.11 -15.55
CA ALA A 73 -14.44 -14.49 -15.18
C ALA A 73 -14.10 -13.98 -13.78
N ILE A 74 -13.34 -14.77 -13.02
CA ILE A 74 -12.99 -14.45 -11.62
C ILE A 74 -12.16 -13.17 -11.51
N ALA A 75 -11.22 -12.94 -12.43
CA ALA A 75 -10.27 -11.81 -12.34
C ALA A 75 -10.94 -10.42 -12.38
N PRO A 76 -11.80 -10.08 -13.37
CA PRO A 76 -12.46 -8.78 -13.39
C PRO A 76 -13.46 -8.61 -12.23
N LEU A 77 -14.19 -9.68 -11.88
CA LEU A 77 -15.15 -9.68 -10.77
C LEU A 77 -14.45 -9.42 -9.43
N GLU A 78 -13.43 -10.23 -9.12
CA GLU A 78 -12.66 -10.12 -7.89
C GLU A 78 -12.01 -8.75 -7.77
N ARG A 79 -11.41 -8.22 -8.85
CA ARG A 79 -10.82 -6.88 -8.84
C ARG A 79 -11.84 -5.81 -8.44
N SER A 80 -13.02 -5.82 -9.05
CA SER A 80 -14.07 -4.81 -8.73
C SER A 80 -14.52 -4.91 -7.28
N LEU A 81 -14.78 -6.14 -6.79
CA LEU A 81 -15.23 -6.35 -5.43
C LEU A 81 -14.16 -5.99 -4.39
N LEU A 82 -12.89 -6.31 -4.66
CA LEU A 82 -11.79 -5.97 -3.76
C LEU A 82 -11.53 -4.46 -3.71
N LEU A 83 -11.59 -3.74 -4.83
CA LEU A 83 -11.44 -2.28 -4.82
C LEU A 83 -12.59 -1.59 -4.10
N LEU A 84 -13.81 -2.12 -4.25
CA LEU A 84 -14.95 -1.63 -3.47
C LEU A 84 -14.76 -1.93 -1.97
N ALA A 85 -14.21 -3.09 -1.62
CA ALA A 85 -13.90 -3.47 -0.24
C ALA A 85 -12.69 -2.69 0.35
N ASP A 86 -11.80 -2.16 -0.49
CA ASP A 86 -10.72 -1.27 -0.08
C ASP A 86 -11.23 0.14 0.29
N THR A 87 -12.51 0.44 0.00
CA THR A 87 -13.12 1.73 0.33
C THR A 87 -13.28 1.86 1.86
N PRO A 88 -12.69 2.90 2.49
CA PRO A 88 -12.74 3.12 3.93
C PRO A 88 -14.18 3.07 4.49
N GLY A 89 -14.40 2.27 5.53
CA GLY A 89 -15.69 2.25 6.25
C GLY A 89 -16.85 1.64 5.46
N VAL A 90 -16.56 0.82 4.44
CA VAL A 90 -17.57 0.09 3.65
C VAL A 90 -17.37 -1.41 3.80
N ILE A 91 -18.45 -2.14 4.03
CA ILE A 91 -18.46 -3.61 4.05
C ILE A 91 -19.15 -4.08 2.76
N VAL A 92 -18.46 -4.89 1.97
CA VAL A 92 -18.94 -5.41 0.68
C VAL A 92 -19.28 -6.88 0.79
N ARG A 93 -20.45 -7.27 0.29
CA ARG A 93 -20.84 -8.67 0.08
C ARG A 93 -21.35 -8.84 -1.33
N SER A 94 -21.02 -9.97 -1.95
CA SER A 94 -21.45 -10.28 -3.32
C SER A 94 -22.08 -11.65 -3.39
N THR A 95 -23.19 -11.76 -4.11
CA THR A 95 -23.87 -13.03 -4.38
C THR A 95 -24.07 -13.18 -5.89
N LEU A 96 -23.79 -14.37 -6.41
CA LEU A 96 -24.18 -14.79 -7.76
C LEU A 96 -25.33 -15.78 -7.66
N SER A 97 -26.46 -15.46 -8.31
CA SER A 97 -27.65 -16.32 -8.37
C SER A 97 -27.97 -16.70 -9.82
N PRO A 98 -28.71 -17.80 -10.06
CA PRO A 98 -29.19 -18.12 -11.41
C PRO A 98 -29.98 -16.94 -12.00
N GLY A 99 -29.67 -16.57 -13.24
CA GLY A 99 -30.36 -15.49 -13.93
C GLY A 99 -31.61 -15.95 -14.68
N SER A 100 -32.29 -15.00 -15.33
CA SER A 100 -33.55 -15.25 -16.06
C SER A 100 -33.39 -16.10 -17.33
N ALA A 101 -32.20 -16.12 -17.94
CA ALA A 101 -31.92 -16.89 -19.14
C ALA A 101 -30.98 -18.09 -18.83
N PRO A 102 -31.14 -19.24 -19.52
CA PRO A 102 -30.22 -20.35 -19.35
C PRO A 102 -28.76 -19.96 -19.63
N GLY A 103 -27.87 -20.31 -18.71
CA GLY A 103 -26.44 -19.96 -18.81
C GLY A 103 -26.11 -18.55 -18.30
N THR A 104 -27.07 -17.80 -17.74
CA THR A 104 -26.79 -16.52 -17.08
C THR A 104 -26.79 -16.60 -15.57
N SER A 105 -26.11 -15.66 -14.92
CA SER A 105 -26.12 -15.48 -13.47
C SER A 105 -26.18 -14.00 -13.13
N ASP A 106 -27.05 -13.66 -12.18
CA ASP A 106 -27.26 -12.29 -11.72
C ASP A 106 -26.30 -11.99 -10.57
N LEU A 107 -25.67 -10.80 -10.60
CA LEU A 107 -24.73 -10.32 -9.58
C LEU A 107 -25.43 -9.33 -8.66
N THR A 108 -25.61 -9.70 -7.40
CA THR A 108 -26.04 -8.77 -6.34
C THR A 108 -24.83 -8.35 -5.50
N VAL A 109 -24.61 -7.04 -5.35
CA VAL A 109 -23.60 -6.46 -4.47
C VAL A 109 -24.28 -5.66 -3.35
N ASP A 110 -24.16 -6.14 -2.12
CA ASP A 110 -24.66 -5.47 -0.93
C ASP A 110 -23.55 -4.64 -0.29
N LEU A 111 -23.82 -3.36 -0.05
CA LEU A 111 -22.92 -2.44 0.65
C LEU A 111 -23.54 -2.08 1.99
N ALA A 112 -22.76 -2.21 3.06
CA ALA A 112 -23.16 -1.84 4.41
C ALA A 112 -22.12 -0.92 5.06
N ASP A 113 -22.56 -0.13 6.03
CA ASP A 113 -21.66 0.71 6.81
C ASP A 113 -20.68 -0.15 7.63
N GLY A 114 -19.39 0.14 7.45
CA GLY A 114 -18.33 -0.27 8.36
C GLY A 114 -18.07 0.78 9.45
N PRO A 115 -17.07 0.54 10.33
CA PRO A 115 -16.70 1.47 11.38
C PRO A 115 -16.35 2.86 10.82
N ARG A 116 -17.07 3.89 11.26
CA ARG A 116 -16.81 5.28 10.86
C ARG A 116 -15.48 5.79 11.42
N VAL A 117 -15.12 5.34 12.61
CA VAL A 117 -13.86 5.66 13.26
C VAL A 117 -13.14 4.36 13.55
N SER A 118 -11.86 4.31 13.20
CA SER A 118 -10.95 3.22 13.56
C SER A 118 -9.65 3.81 14.08
N GLY A 119 -8.86 3.01 14.79
CA GLY A 119 -7.62 3.50 15.37
C GLY A 119 -6.89 2.44 16.18
N SER A 120 -5.75 2.83 16.70
CA SER A 120 -4.89 2.00 17.51
C SER A 120 -4.15 2.85 18.54
N LEU A 121 -3.77 2.22 19.65
CA LEU A 121 -2.78 2.73 20.58
C LEU A 121 -1.57 1.80 20.54
N GLU A 122 -0.37 2.37 20.65
CA GLU A 122 0.89 1.63 20.62
C GLU A 122 1.79 2.06 21.77
N ALA A 123 2.48 1.09 22.36
CA ALA A 123 3.51 1.29 23.36
C ALA A 123 4.62 0.26 23.12
N ASP A 124 5.85 0.72 22.91
CA ASP A 124 6.99 -0.15 22.64
C ASP A 124 8.30 0.39 23.24
N ASN A 125 9.35 -0.44 23.18
CA ASN A 125 10.69 -0.09 23.64
C ASN A 125 11.74 -0.13 22.50
N VAL A 126 11.27 0.14 21.27
CA VAL A 126 12.05 0.09 20.03
C VAL A 126 12.62 1.47 19.66
N GLY A 127 12.34 2.49 20.48
CA GLY A 127 12.91 3.82 20.29
C GLY A 127 14.43 3.83 20.40
N ASP A 128 15.02 4.84 19.77
CA ASP A 128 16.46 4.99 19.66
C ASP A 128 17.12 5.35 21.00
N ARG A 129 18.40 5.01 21.14
CA ARG A 129 19.16 5.20 22.39
C ARG A 129 19.29 6.68 22.77
N TYR A 130 19.37 7.56 21.78
CA TYR A 130 19.61 8.99 21.93
C TYR A 130 18.30 9.77 22.04
N THR A 131 17.28 9.38 21.26
CA THR A 131 15.97 10.06 21.26
C THR A 131 14.96 9.44 22.21
N GLY A 132 15.23 8.29 22.84
CA GLY A 132 14.42 7.72 23.90
C GLY A 132 13.85 6.35 23.56
N ARG A 133 14.15 5.37 24.41
CA ARG A 133 13.85 3.95 24.18
C ARG A 133 12.36 3.62 24.17
N TYR A 134 11.59 4.20 25.09
CA TYR A 134 10.17 3.91 25.23
C TYR A 134 9.35 4.88 24.39
N ARG A 135 8.48 4.34 23.54
CA ARG A 135 7.61 5.10 22.67
C ARG A 135 6.16 4.81 22.99
N PHE A 136 5.33 5.85 22.93
CA PHE A 136 3.89 5.79 23.09
C PHE A 136 3.25 6.55 21.94
N GLY A 137 2.23 5.97 21.33
CA GLY A 137 1.60 6.59 20.19
C GLY A 137 0.19 6.07 19.97
N GLY A 138 -0.40 6.58 18.91
CA GLY A 138 -1.69 6.12 18.45
C GLY A 138 -2.02 6.65 17.07
N SER A 139 -3.03 6.04 16.48
CA SER A 139 -3.61 6.49 15.23
C SER A 139 -5.13 6.54 15.36
N ILE A 140 -5.73 7.51 14.69
CA ILE A 140 -7.18 7.60 14.50
C ILE A 140 -7.46 7.89 13.04
N ASN A 141 -8.49 7.21 12.52
CA ASN A 141 -8.96 7.28 11.15
C ASN A 141 -10.44 7.62 11.19
N LEU A 142 -10.84 8.61 10.39
CA LEU A 142 -12.22 8.92 10.08
C LEU A 142 -12.49 8.43 8.66
N ASN A 143 -13.27 7.35 8.58
CA ASN A 143 -13.56 6.62 7.36
C ASN A 143 -14.81 7.17 6.67
N ASN A 144 -14.67 7.46 5.38
CA ASN A 144 -15.72 7.96 4.49
C ASN A 144 -16.52 9.15 5.07
N PRO A 145 -15.87 10.22 5.58
CA PRO A 145 -16.60 11.33 6.20
C PRO A 145 -17.49 12.10 5.23
N THR A 146 -17.16 12.16 3.94
CA THR A 146 -17.96 12.89 2.93
C THR A 146 -18.85 12.00 2.08
N GLY A 147 -18.79 10.67 2.27
CA GLY A 147 -19.48 9.72 1.39
C GLY A 147 -18.71 9.41 0.10
N ALA A 148 -17.54 10.00 -0.11
CA ALA A 148 -16.75 9.84 -1.33
C ALA A 148 -15.70 8.72 -1.28
N GLY A 149 -15.74 7.85 -0.26
CA GLY A 149 -14.72 6.83 0.00
C GLY A 149 -13.41 7.41 0.54
N ASP A 150 -13.46 8.62 1.08
CA ASP A 150 -12.34 9.37 1.61
C ASP A 150 -11.88 8.86 3.00
N LEU A 151 -10.64 9.20 3.37
CA LEU A 151 -10.05 8.85 4.65
C LEU A 151 -9.27 10.05 5.19
N ALA A 152 -9.65 10.50 6.39
CA ALA A 152 -8.83 11.39 7.19
C ALA A 152 -8.11 10.59 8.28
N SER A 153 -6.82 10.80 8.46
CA SER A 153 -6.00 10.08 9.43
C SER A 153 -5.13 11.03 10.24
N LEU A 154 -4.98 10.72 11.51
CA LEU A 154 -4.05 11.39 12.43
C LEU A 154 -3.23 10.31 13.15
N ARG A 155 -1.91 10.45 13.12
CA ARG A 155 -0.97 9.61 13.87
C ARG A 155 -0.11 10.49 14.75
N LEU A 156 0.01 10.11 16.02
CA LEU A 156 0.87 10.75 17.00
C LEU A 156 1.79 9.69 17.60
N LEU A 157 3.06 10.03 17.81
CA LEU A 157 4.05 9.18 18.46
C LEU A 157 4.99 10.07 19.25
N ALA A 158 5.28 9.69 20.48
CA ALA A 158 6.28 10.36 21.29
C ALA A 158 7.18 9.31 21.97
N SER A 159 8.45 9.65 22.15
CA SER A 159 9.31 8.99 23.12
C SER A 159 9.48 9.91 24.33
N GLY A 160 9.85 9.36 25.49
CA GLY A 160 9.94 10.08 26.77
C GLY A 160 10.36 11.56 26.68
N HIS A 161 11.60 11.86 26.28
CA HIS A 161 12.11 13.24 26.26
C HIS A 161 12.74 13.68 24.93
N GLY A 162 12.82 12.80 23.91
CA GLY A 162 13.69 13.06 22.76
C GLY A 162 13.05 12.89 21.39
N LEU A 163 11.75 12.56 21.30
CA LEU A 163 11.04 12.48 20.03
C LEU A 163 9.57 12.85 20.21
N ALA A 164 9.09 13.76 19.37
CA ALA A 164 7.66 13.99 19.14
C ALA A 164 7.40 13.94 17.62
N TYR A 165 6.40 13.16 17.22
CA TYR A 165 6.02 12.98 15.83
C TYR A 165 4.50 13.08 15.69
N GLY A 166 4.08 13.84 14.69
CA GLY A 166 2.68 13.95 14.29
C GLY A 166 2.55 13.88 12.78
N ARG A 167 1.49 13.20 12.31
CA ARG A 167 1.10 13.20 10.90
C ARG A 167 -0.40 13.27 10.75
N ALA A 168 -0.86 14.27 10.02
CA ALA A 168 -2.24 14.38 9.55
C ALA A 168 -2.26 14.14 8.04
N ALA A 169 -3.16 13.30 7.56
CA ALA A 169 -3.32 13.05 6.14
C ALA A 169 -4.78 12.90 5.74
N TYR A 170 -5.11 13.35 4.53
CA TYR A 170 -6.42 13.18 3.92
C TYR A 170 -6.25 12.61 2.51
N GLN A 171 -7.01 11.57 2.18
CA GLN A 171 -6.98 10.95 0.86
C GLN A 171 -8.37 10.63 0.36
N ARG A 172 -8.52 10.57 -0.97
CA ARG A 172 -9.78 10.27 -1.64
C ARG A 172 -9.54 9.40 -2.89
N PRO A 173 -10.40 8.40 -3.15
CA PRO A 173 -10.38 7.64 -4.40
C PRO A 173 -11.01 8.44 -5.55
N PHE A 174 -10.43 8.27 -6.75
CA PHE A 174 -10.89 8.77 -8.03
C PHE A 174 -10.84 7.62 -9.04
N GLY A 175 -11.97 6.94 -9.21
CA GLY A 175 -12.00 5.63 -9.87
C GLY A 175 -11.16 4.64 -9.06
N GLU A 176 -10.18 4.01 -9.72
CA GLU A 176 -9.27 3.06 -9.06
C GLU A 176 -8.05 3.74 -8.42
N SER A 177 -7.79 5.00 -8.76
CA SER A 177 -6.66 5.77 -8.21
C SER A 177 -7.03 6.36 -6.85
N THR A 178 -6.06 6.54 -5.97
CA THR A 178 -6.23 7.33 -4.74
C THR A 178 -5.26 8.48 -4.78
N VAL A 179 -5.71 9.67 -4.39
CA VAL A 179 -4.89 10.87 -4.25
C VAL A 179 -5.05 11.42 -2.84
N GLY A 180 -3.96 11.88 -2.24
CA GLY A 180 -3.99 12.43 -0.91
C GLY A 180 -2.92 13.49 -0.66
N VAL A 181 -3.10 14.16 0.47
CA VAL A 181 -2.17 15.16 1.01
C VAL A 181 -1.84 14.79 2.44
N ALA A 182 -0.64 15.10 2.87
CA ALA A 182 -0.21 14.87 4.24
C ALA A 182 0.69 16.00 4.73
N TYR A 183 0.55 16.30 6.01
CA TYR A 183 1.48 17.12 6.76
C TYR A 183 2.06 16.28 7.90
N SER A 184 3.38 16.31 8.06
CA SER A 184 4.07 15.65 9.17
C SER A 184 5.00 16.64 9.85
N HIS A 185 5.07 16.56 11.17
CA HIS A 185 6.01 17.29 12.01
C HIS A 185 6.76 16.29 12.86
N ILE A 186 8.08 16.44 12.93
CA ILE A 186 8.95 15.70 13.84
C ILE A 186 9.84 16.70 14.57
N ASP A 187 9.98 16.48 15.87
CA ASP A 187 10.90 17.18 16.75
C ASP A 187 11.71 16.11 17.48
N TYR A 188 13.03 16.24 17.50
CA TYR A 188 13.93 15.31 18.17
C TYR A 188 15.03 16.03 18.95
N ALA A 189 15.40 15.43 20.09
CA ALA A 189 16.54 15.86 20.89
C ALA A 189 17.47 14.67 21.13
N LEU A 190 18.76 14.88 20.90
CA LEU A 190 19.80 13.86 21.06
C LEU A 190 20.34 13.88 22.49
N GLY A 191 19.91 12.91 23.29
CA GLY A 191 20.41 12.70 24.65
C GLY A 191 21.72 11.93 24.74
N ARG A 192 22.10 11.55 25.97
CA ARG A 192 23.26 10.69 26.31
C ARG A 192 24.62 11.28 25.97
N GLU A 193 25.45 10.59 25.19
CA GLU A 193 26.80 11.02 24.83
C GLU A 193 26.79 12.36 24.06
N PHE A 194 25.66 12.72 23.45
CA PHE A 194 25.41 14.03 22.81
C PHE A 194 24.67 15.04 23.69
N SER A 195 24.31 14.69 24.93
CA SER A 195 23.62 15.63 25.86
C SER A 195 24.45 16.86 26.20
N ALA A 196 25.79 16.76 26.11
CA ALA A 196 26.68 17.91 26.28
C ALA A 196 26.68 18.88 25.08
N LEU A 197 26.20 18.43 23.92
CA LEU A 197 26.07 19.24 22.70
C LEU A 197 24.71 19.96 22.61
N ASP A 198 23.72 19.48 23.37
CA ASP A 198 22.30 19.87 23.29
C ASP A 198 21.84 19.96 21.83
N ALA A 199 22.11 18.87 21.10
CA ALA A 199 21.84 18.77 19.68
C ALA A 199 20.42 18.25 19.46
N GLY A 200 19.67 18.91 18.59
CA GLY A 200 18.31 18.53 18.25
C GLY A 200 17.95 18.99 16.86
N GLY A 201 16.71 18.78 16.47
CA GLY A 201 16.23 19.27 15.21
C GLY A 201 14.75 19.04 15.01
N SER A 202 14.22 19.71 14.00
CA SER A 202 12.84 19.54 13.58
C SER A 202 12.73 19.41 12.07
N ALA A 203 11.70 18.69 11.64
CA ALA A 203 11.33 18.66 10.24
C ALA A 203 9.82 18.78 10.05
N ASP A 204 9.43 19.67 9.15
CA ASP A 204 8.08 19.83 8.64
C ASP A 204 8.03 19.31 7.22
N ILE A 205 7.10 18.39 6.93
CA ILE A 205 6.98 17.75 5.63
C ILE A 205 5.55 17.93 5.13
N LEU A 206 5.40 18.65 4.02
CA LEU A 206 4.16 18.74 3.27
C LEU A 206 4.27 17.87 2.01
N GLY A 207 3.36 16.91 1.86
CA GLY A 207 3.40 15.95 0.77
C GLY A 207 2.08 15.82 0.04
N VAL A 208 2.15 15.64 -1.27
CA VAL A 208 1.04 15.16 -2.11
C VAL A 208 1.42 13.78 -2.63
N PHE A 209 0.50 12.82 -2.57
CA PHE A 209 0.75 11.46 -3.00
C PHE A 209 -0.42 10.89 -3.80
N ALA A 210 -0.10 9.94 -4.67
CA ALA A 210 -1.09 9.19 -5.43
C ALA A 210 -0.70 7.71 -5.52
N SER A 211 -1.70 6.85 -5.66
CA SER A 211 -1.48 5.42 -5.85
C SER A 211 -2.51 4.81 -6.80
N TYR A 212 -2.08 3.83 -7.59
CA TYR A 212 -2.90 3.08 -8.53
C TYR A 212 -2.64 1.56 -8.38
N PRO A 213 -3.65 0.74 -8.07
CA PRO A 213 -3.51 -0.70 -7.91
C PRO A 213 -3.44 -1.40 -9.28
N ILE A 214 -2.25 -1.52 -9.87
CA ILE A 214 -2.00 -2.24 -11.13
C ILE A 214 -2.63 -3.64 -11.10
N LEU A 215 -2.39 -4.39 -10.03
CA LEU A 215 -2.97 -5.70 -9.79
C LEU A 215 -3.64 -5.69 -8.42
N ARG A 216 -4.89 -6.15 -8.37
CA ARG A 216 -5.64 -6.34 -7.12
C ARG A 216 -6.35 -7.67 -7.21
N SER A 217 -5.91 -8.62 -6.41
CA SER A 217 -6.47 -9.97 -6.32
C SER A 217 -6.29 -10.52 -4.91
N ARG A 218 -6.91 -11.67 -4.62
CA ARG A 218 -6.73 -12.32 -3.30
C ARG A 218 -5.32 -12.89 -3.10
N ARG A 219 -4.63 -13.24 -4.18
CA ARG A 219 -3.31 -13.90 -4.13
C ARG A 219 -2.14 -12.99 -4.42
N ALA A 220 -2.34 -11.90 -5.14
CA ALA A 220 -1.28 -10.98 -5.51
C ALA A 220 -1.81 -9.56 -5.70
N ASN A 221 -1.07 -8.59 -5.18
CA ASN A 221 -1.37 -7.18 -5.30
C ASN A 221 -0.11 -6.44 -5.77
N ILE A 222 -0.27 -5.51 -6.71
CA ILE A 222 0.80 -4.64 -7.19
C ILE A 222 0.24 -3.24 -7.25
N THR A 223 0.92 -2.29 -6.62
CA THR A 223 0.52 -0.89 -6.55
C THR A 223 1.64 -0.01 -7.08
N LEU A 224 1.32 0.82 -8.06
CA LEU A 224 2.11 1.97 -8.46
C LEU A 224 1.80 3.12 -7.51
N PHE A 225 2.80 3.87 -7.08
CA PHE A 225 2.60 5.07 -6.29
C PHE A 225 3.61 6.14 -6.66
N GLY A 226 3.23 7.38 -6.41
CA GLY A 226 4.10 8.55 -6.56
C GLY A 226 3.82 9.55 -5.46
N ALA A 227 4.84 10.34 -5.13
CA ALA A 227 4.73 11.39 -4.13
C ALA A 227 5.63 12.58 -4.51
N PHE A 228 5.23 13.75 -4.06
CA PHE A 228 6.07 14.93 -4.03
C PHE A 228 6.04 15.48 -2.60
N ASP A 229 7.22 15.61 -1.99
CA ASP A 229 7.40 16.13 -0.64
C ASP A 229 8.23 17.42 -0.69
N HIS A 230 7.72 18.45 -0.01
CA HIS A 230 8.50 19.63 0.36
C HIS A 230 8.80 19.54 1.86
N LYS A 231 10.09 19.61 2.20
CA LYS A 231 10.59 19.44 3.57
C LYS A 231 11.31 20.69 4.03
N TRP A 232 10.92 21.22 5.18
CA TRP A 232 11.69 22.19 5.93
C TRP A 232 12.41 21.47 7.06
N LEU A 233 13.73 21.60 7.11
CA LEU A 233 14.55 20.96 8.13
C LEU A 233 15.33 22.02 8.90
N ARG A 234 15.43 21.79 10.20
CA ARG A 234 16.27 22.56 11.10
C ARG A 234 17.07 21.59 11.96
N ASP A 235 18.39 21.70 11.91
CA ASP A 235 19.30 21.00 12.82
C ASP A 235 19.95 22.05 13.72
N ASP A 236 19.84 21.89 15.03
CA ASP A 236 20.40 22.81 16.02
C ASP A 236 21.49 22.08 16.84
N ILE A 237 22.64 22.74 17.04
CA ILE A 237 23.70 22.33 17.97
C ILE A 237 23.97 23.51 18.90
N ASP A 238 23.33 23.49 20.07
CA ASP A 238 23.30 24.65 20.97
C ASP A 238 24.67 24.94 21.63
N LEU A 239 25.52 23.93 21.84
CA LEU A 239 26.88 24.10 22.40
C LEU A 239 27.76 25.06 21.58
N VAL A 240 27.53 25.14 20.26
CA VAL A 240 28.28 26.02 19.34
C VAL A 240 27.41 27.08 18.67
N SER A 241 26.17 27.26 19.15
CA SER A 241 25.16 28.15 18.53
C SER A 241 25.02 27.95 17.01
N GLN A 242 25.14 26.71 16.54
CA GLN A 242 25.01 26.38 15.12
C GLN A 242 23.57 25.94 14.84
N SER A 243 22.94 26.56 13.83
CA SER A 243 21.56 26.25 13.42
C SER A 243 21.52 26.11 11.91
N ALA A 244 21.42 24.87 11.43
CA ALA A 244 21.34 24.57 10.02
C ALA A 244 19.92 24.50 9.51
N ARG A 245 19.57 25.43 8.62
CA ARG A 245 18.26 25.44 7.96
C ARG A 245 18.40 24.92 6.55
N LYS A 246 17.64 23.87 6.25
CA LYS A 246 17.68 23.20 4.94
C LYS A 246 16.27 23.07 4.38
N THR A 247 16.17 22.99 3.07
CA THR A 247 14.95 22.56 2.39
C THR A 247 15.23 21.44 1.41
N ILE A 248 14.28 20.50 1.31
CA ILE A 248 14.33 19.42 0.32
C ILE A 248 13.02 19.42 -0.46
N ASP A 249 13.13 19.51 -1.78
CA ASP A 249 12.06 19.15 -2.71
C ASP A 249 12.37 17.77 -3.28
N ALA A 250 11.48 16.80 -3.09
CA ALA A 250 11.72 15.42 -3.52
C ALA A 250 10.48 14.83 -4.21
N ALA A 251 10.67 14.36 -5.44
CA ALA A 251 9.69 13.60 -6.19
C ALA A 251 10.06 12.12 -6.18
N SER A 252 9.10 11.25 -5.84
CA SER A 252 9.28 9.81 -5.81
C SER A 252 8.27 9.10 -6.70
N ILE A 253 8.72 8.05 -7.39
CA ILE A 253 7.86 7.07 -8.05
C ILE A 253 8.29 5.67 -7.61
N GLY A 254 7.33 4.82 -7.33
CA GLY A 254 7.62 3.48 -6.84
C GLY A 254 6.55 2.48 -7.20
N VAL A 255 6.95 1.22 -7.14
CA VAL A 255 6.06 0.07 -7.24
C VAL A 255 6.28 -0.81 -6.02
N ARG A 256 5.19 -1.30 -5.45
CA ARG A 256 5.23 -2.31 -4.38
C ARG A 256 4.31 -3.45 -4.74
N GLY A 257 4.68 -4.65 -4.31
CA GLY A 257 3.85 -5.81 -4.51
C GLY A 257 3.91 -6.78 -3.34
N GLU A 258 2.85 -7.54 -3.20
CA GLU A 258 2.73 -8.66 -2.29
C GLU A 258 2.10 -9.84 -3.01
N ALA A 259 2.54 -11.05 -2.71
CA ALA A 259 1.99 -12.26 -3.30
C ALA A 259 2.03 -13.43 -2.32
N VAL A 260 0.99 -14.25 -2.37
CA VAL A 260 0.86 -15.53 -1.68
C VAL A 260 0.95 -16.66 -2.69
N ASP A 261 1.96 -17.50 -2.55
CA ASP A 261 2.19 -18.66 -3.39
C ASP A 261 2.02 -19.98 -2.63
N ASP A 262 1.98 -21.07 -3.39
CA ASP A 262 1.91 -22.44 -2.88
C ASP A 262 3.27 -23.15 -2.95
N PHE A 263 4.38 -22.42 -3.15
CA PHE A 263 5.71 -23.02 -3.25
C PHE A 263 6.11 -23.68 -1.92
N GLY A 264 6.45 -24.97 -1.96
CA GLY A 264 6.66 -25.78 -0.76
C GLY A 264 5.36 -25.94 0.03
N ARG A 265 5.25 -25.29 1.20
CA ARG A 265 4.01 -25.19 2.00
C ARG A 265 3.34 -23.81 1.89
N GLY A 266 3.69 -23.08 0.83
CA GLY A 266 3.28 -21.72 0.60
C GLY A 266 4.04 -20.70 1.44
N GLY A 267 3.89 -19.45 1.05
CA GLY A 267 4.56 -18.32 1.69
C GLY A 267 4.00 -17.01 1.19
N ILE A 268 4.45 -15.95 1.83
CA ILE A 268 4.12 -14.57 1.48
C ILE A 268 5.41 -13.85 1.12
N THR A 269 5.45 -13.26 -0.06
CA THR A 269 6.54 -12.39 -0.51
C THR A 269 6.02 -10.97 -0.62
N ALA A 270 6.75 -10.00 -0.06
CA ALA A 270 6.51 -8.58 -0.22
C ALA A 270 7.77 -7.91 -0.78
N TRP A 271 7.61 -6.96 -1.69
CA TRP A 271 8.72 -6.24 -2.32
C TRP A 271 8.34 -4.81 -2.66
N SER A 272 9.35 -3.95 -2.76
CA SER A 272 9.19 -2.58 -3.25
C SER A 272 10.44 -2.10 -3.97
N VAL A 273 10.23 -1.21 -4.94
CA VAL A 273 11.28 -0.44 -5.62
C VAL A 273 10.79 1.00 -5.72
N ILE A 274 11.59 1.95 -5.24
CA ILE A 274 11.26 3.38 -5.20
C ILE A 274 12.45 4.15 -5.75
N TRP A 275 12.20 4.96 -6.77
CA TRP A 275 13.15 5.97 -7.22
C TRP A 275 12.70 7.34 -6.73
N THR A 276 13.63 8.09 -6.17
CA THR A 276 13.44 9.47 -5.70
C THR A 276 14.47 10.36 -6.35
N ALA A 277 14.04 11.48 -6.92
CA ALA A 277 14.90 12.59 -7.28
C ALA A 277 14.55 13.81 -6.44
N GLY A 278 15.56 14.52 -5.97
CA GLY A 278 15.33 15.72 -5.18
C GLY A 278 16.47 16.72 -5.24
N VAL A 279 16.24 17.86 -4.62
CA VAL A 279 17.22 18.93 -4.49
C VAL A 279 17.27 19.35 -3.03
N LEU A 280 18.46 19.31 -2.44
CA LEU A 280 18.75 19.84 -1.11
C LEU A 280 19.29 21.27 -1.22
N ASP A 281 18.61 22.23 -0.61
CA ASP A 281 19.13 23.58 -0.42
C ASP A 281 19.51 23.83 1.04
N ILE A 282 20.81 23.97 1.30
CA ILE A 282 21.36 24.38 2.59
C ILE A 282 21.37 25.91 2.61
N ARG A 283 20.50 26.53 3.40
CA ARG A 283 20.21 27.97 3.26
C ARG A 283 21.35 28.87 3.74
N SER A 284 22.10 28.44 4.75
CA SER A 284 23.23 29.23 5.29
C SER A 284 24.45 29.12 4.38
N PRO A 285 25.01 30.25 3.89
CA PRO A 285 26.23 30.22 3.08
C PRO A 285 27.44 29.60 3.79
N LEU A 286 27.55 29.82 5.11
CA LEU A 286 28.64 29.27 5.92
C LEU A 286 28.52 27.75 6.05
N GLU A 287 27.31 27.23 6.23
CA GLU A 287 27.08 25.79 6.31
C GLU A 287 27.20 25.12 4.96
N ARG A 288 26.77 25.79 3.88
CA ARG A 288 27.00 25.29 2.52
C ARG A 288 28.49 25.16 2.22
N ALA A 289 29.31 26.13 2.65
CA ALA A 289 30.76 26.04 2.51
C ALA A 289 31.37 24.93 3.36
N ALA A 290 30.85 24.70 4.57
CA ALA A 290 31.27 23.59 5.44
C ALA A 290 30.86 22.22 4.89
N ASP A 291 29.64 22.11 4.34
CA ASP A 291 29.14 20.90 3.67
C ASP A 291 29.99 20.54 2.45
N ALA A 292 30.34 21.51 1.61
CA ALA A 292 31.20 21.29 0.44
C ALA A 292 32.60 20.73 0.79
N GLY A 293 33.09 20.97 2.01
CA GLY A 293 34.34 20.39 2.51
C GLY A 293 34.18 19.03 3.20
N THR A 294 32.95 18.54 3.38
CA THR A 294 32.63 17.33 4.16
C THR A 294 31.74 16.37 3.37
N ALA A 295 30.42 16.47 3.54
CA ALA A 295 29.45 15.56 2.93
C ALA A 295 29.14 15.92 1.49
N ASP A 296 29.34 17.17 1.06
CA ASP A 296 29.01 17.67 -0.29
C ASP A 296 27.61 17.22 -0.73
N SER A 297 26.62 17.51 0.12
CA SER A 297 25.24 17.04 -0.01
C SER A 297 24.31 18.07 -0.65
N HIS A 298 24.73 19.34 -0.71
CA HIS A 298 23.97 20.40 -1.36
C HIS A 298 23.77 20.14 -2.86
N GLY A 299 22.55 20.38 -3.34
CA GLY A 299 22.19 20.28 -4.75
C GLY A 299 21.34 19.05 -5.07
N GLY A 300 21.41 18.61 -6.33
CA GLY A 300 20.56 17.55 -6.85
C GLY A 300 21.03 16.15 -6.45
N PHE A 301 20.10 15.30 -6.04
CA PHE A 301 20.36 13.90 -5.76
C PHE A 301 19.31 12.99 -6.40
N GLY A 302 19.73 11.77 -6.72
CA GLY A 302 18.85 10.66 -7.05
C GLY A 302 19.13 9.50 -6.10
N LYS A 303 18.08 8.82 -5.64
CA LYS A 303 18.22 7.58 -4.87
C LYS A 303 17.24 6.51 -5.33
N LEU A 304 17.74 5.28 -5.40
CA LEU A 304 16.98 4.07 -5.62
C LEU A 304 16.94 3.28 -4.30
N GLN A 305 15.75 3.04 -3.79
CA GLN A 305 15.51 2.21 -2.62
C GLN A 305 14.79 0.93 -3.06
N TYR A 306 15.21 -0.21 -2.52
CA TYR A 306 14.56 -1.49 -2.79
C TYR A 306 14.40 -2.31 -1.51
N SER A 307 13.33 -3.10 -1.46
CA SER A 307 13.11 -4.07 -0.39
C SER A 307 12.50 -5.37 -0.93
N LEU A 308 12.86 -6.48 -0.30
CA LEU A 308 12.31 -7.80 -0.53
C LEU A 308 12.22 -8.52 0.80
N ALA A 309 11.06 -9.08 1.13
CA ALA A 309 10.87 -9.90 2.32
C ALA A 309 10.04 -11.13 1.96
N ARG A 310 10.38 -12.28 2.55
CA ARG A 310 9.60 -13.52 2.42
C ARG A 310 9.42 -14.18 3.78
N THR A 311 8.19 -14.58 4.06
CA THR A 311 7.85 -15.56 5.10
C THR A 311 7.50 -16.87 4.43
N GLN A 312 8.29 -17.91 4.66
CA GLN A 312 8.09 -19.26 4.12
C GLN A 312 7.60 -20.19 5.23
N ASN A 313 6.48 -20.87 4.99
CA ASN A 313 6.04 -21.93 5.89
C ASN A 313 6.91 -23.18 5.67
N LEU A 314 7.38 -23.81 6.76
CA LEU A 314 8.26 -24.98 6.71
C LEU A 314 7.54 -26.26 7.18
N VAL A 315 7.15 -26.34 8.45
CA VAL A 315 6.47 -27.50 9.03
C VAL A 315 5.70 -27.10 10.28
N GLY A 316 4.43 -27.53 10.38
CA GLY A 316 3.57 -27.16 11.51
C GLY A 316 3.55 -25.63 11.72
N PRO A 317 3.79 -25.11 12.93
CA PRO A 317 3.85 -23.68 13.20
C PRO A 317 5.19 -23.02 12.82
N LEU A 318 6.18 -23.76 12.33
CA LEU A 318 7.51 -23.24 12.01
C LEU A 318 7.52 -22.53 10.66
N SER A 319 8.02 -21.29 10.65
CA SER A 319 8.25 -20.49 9.46
C SER A 319 9.66 -19.89 9.43
N LEU A 320 10.14 -19.58 8.23
CA LEU A 320 11.40 -18.88 7.98
C LEU A 320 11.09 -17.48 7.42
N TYR A 321 11.66 -16.45 8.04
CA TYR A 321 11.58 -15.07 7.55
C TYR A 321 12.95 -14.61 7.04
N GLY A 322 12.98 -14.09 5.82
CA GLY A 322 14.15 -13.43 5.23
C GLY A 322 13.78 -12.06 4.68
N ALA A 323 14.65 -11.07 4.86
CA ALA A 323 14.47 -9.74 4.31
C ALA A 323 15.78 -9.14 3.81
N LEU A 324 15.70 -8.40 2.71
CA LEU A 324 16.75 -7.63 2.07
C LEU A 324 16.23 -6.20 1.86
N ARG A 325 17.05 -5.21 2.19
CA ARG A 325 16.77 -3.79 1.93
C ARG A 325 18.05 -3.12 1.46
N GLY A 326 17.95 -2.15 0.58
CA GLY A 326 19.11 -1.40 0.12
C GLY A 326 18.75 -0.04 -0.46
N GLN A 327 19.77 0.82 -0.52
CA GLN A 327 19.71 2.15 -1.09
C GLN A 327 20.96 2.40 -1.95
N ILE A 328 20.77 2.95 -3.13
CA ILE A 328 21.83 3.39 -4.04
C ILE A 328 21.57 4.86 -4.35
N ALA A 329 22.61 5.70 -4.28
CA ALA A 329 22.49 7.14 -4.52
C ALA A 329 23.41 7.57 -5.67
N THR A 330 23.01 8.59 -6.42
CA THR A 330 23.81 9.18 -7.51
C THR A 330 24.78 10.26 -7.02
N ALA A 331 24.59 10.72 -5.79
CA ALA A 331 25.38 11.76 -5.14
C ALA A 331 25.45 11.47 -3.63
N ASN A 332 26.28 12.23 -2.91
CA ASN A 332 26.22 12.23 -1.47
C ASN A 332 24.86 12.76 -0.99
N LEU A 333 24.34 12.16 0.07
CA LEU A 333 23.03 12.49 0.62
C LEU A 333 23.18 13.20 1.96
N ASP A 334 22.23 14.07 2.28
CA ASP A 334 22.02 14.53 3.66
C ASP A 334 21.62 13.34 4.56
N SER A 335 21.95 13.40 5.86
CA SER A 335 21.65 12.32 6.81
C SER A 335 20.17 11.94 6.83
N THR A 336 19.27 12.90 6.62
CA THR A 336 17.81 12.66 6.58
C THR A 336 17.34 11.86 5.37
N GLU A 337 18.19 11.71 4.34
CA GLU A 337 17.89 10.95 3.12
C GLU A 337 18.67 9.63 3.04
N LYS A 338 19.55 9.33 4.01
CA LYS A 338 20.34 8.10 4.09
C LYS A 338 19.53 6.93 4.65
N MET A 339 19.91 5.73 4.23
CA MET A 339 19.41 4.49 4.82
C MET A 339 20.09 4.22 6.16
N GLU A 340 19.28 3.88 7.17
CA GLU A 340 19.77 3.38 8.46
C GLU A 340 20.03 1.87 8.40
N LEU A 341 21.12 1.43 9.04
CA LEU A 341 21.53 0.01 9.09
C LEU A 341 21.34 -0.61 10.48
N GLY A 342 21.20 0.18 11.53
CA GLY A 342 20.97 -0.26 12.91
C GLY A 342 19.49 -0.27 13.30
N GLY A 343 19.18 -0.89 14.42
CA GLY A 343 17.86 -0.87 15.06
C GLY A 343 17.03 -2.14 14.86
N ALA A 344 15.86 -2.18 15.49
CA ALA A 344 14.99 -3.36 15.49
C ALA A 344 14.50 -3.76 14.09
N TYR A 345 14.52 -2.82 13.13
CA TYR A 345 14.01 -3.00 11.77
C TYR A 345 15.12 -3.15 10.70
N ALA A 346 16.40 -3.16 11.11
CA ALA A 346 17.54 -3.40 10.24
C ALA A 346 18.45 -4.48 10.86
N VAL A 347 19.73 -4.18 11.13
CA VAL A 347 20.63 -5.12 11.83
C VAL A 347 20.36 -5.02 13.34
N ARG A 348 19.55 -5.96 13.83
CA ARG A 348 19.26 -6.11 15.26
C ARG A 348 20.55 -6.27 16.07
N ALA A 349 20.48 -5.90 17.35
CA ALA A 349 21.59 -5.83 18.32
C ALA A 349 22.57 -4.67 18.13
N TYR A 350 22.40 -3.83 17.10
CA TYR A 350 23.10 -2.55 16.96
C TYR A 350 22.06 -1.43 17.12
N PRO A 351 22.05 -0.69 18.23
CA PRO A 351 21.11 0.41 18.46
C PRO A 351 21.43 1.61 17.58
#